data_AF-A0A7K5RCC5-F1
#
_entry.id   AF-A0A7K5RCC5-F1
#
_cell.length_a   1.000
_cell.length_b   1.000
_cell.length_c   1.000
_cell.angle_alpha   90.00
_cell.angle_beta   90.00
_cell.angle_gamma   90.00
#
_symmetry.space_group_name_H-M   'P 1'
#
loop_
_entity.id
_entity.type
_entity.pdbx_description
1 polymer ?
#
loop_
_entity_poly.entity_id
_entity_poly.type
_entity_poly.pdbx_seq_one_letter_code
_entity_poly.pdbx_strand_id
1 'polypeptide(L)'
;VKLQGRWGSVADDNWDMEDAEVVCQQLGCGSASGAFSALERFGVGDGLVSLARVDCRGHEATLWDCEIRGWGPYNSSVHDLDTAVVCQGFSRLVGGDGACAGRLEVRQGRAWLGVCEDEVDMKVAQVVCRELGCGEALGIPGSGRFGAGSGSQWDGGLRCNGSEPLLSACARRPAQSQGCSGPGGVICSSYTGFRLGNGSSGCSGRVEAAVRGTWGSVCASEWELPDAHVLCWHLGCGRAVSVPAGGSLGSGEGPLRPDAFGCRGSERHPGECPVAVLGKPPCAPGNAAAVHCSGGPEEMGDQLEEMGHFSEMGPAPNSSLEEMVIVCSGGLQVRLVGSSGRCAGRVEVYSGGAWSSVCQEGWELQDAAVVCRELGCGTALEAPSWARSGAGAGPLWP
;
A
#
# COMPACT_ATOMS: atom_id res chain seq x y z
N VAL A 1 33.22 9.86 15.04
CA VAL A 1 33.52 10.40 13.69
C VAL A 1 34.85 9.89 13.16
N LYS A 2 35.09 9.95 11.84
CA LYS A 2 36.35 9.50 11.22
C LYS A 2 37.09 10.69 10.60
N LEU A 3 38.20 11.11 11.22
CA LEU A 3 39.02 12.23 10.77
C LEU A 3 40.38 11.71 10.28
N GLN A 4 40.79 12.05 9.06
CA GLN A 4 42.05 11.61 8.44
C GLN A 4 42.29 10.09 8.54
N GLY A 5 41.22 9.29 8.36
CA GLY A 5 41.30 7.84 8.39
C GLY A 5 41.25 7.19 9.78
N ARG A 6 41.27 7.98 10.87
CA ARG A 6 41.23 7.49 12.25
C ARG A 6 39.86 7.77 12.89
N TRP A 7 39.37 6.82 13.68
CA TRP A 7 38.14 6.99 14.46
C TRP A 7 38.43 7.74 15.76
N GLY A 8 37.51 8.63 16.12
CA GLY A 8 37.49 9.27 17.43
C GLY A 8 36.12 9.81 17.82
N SER A 9 35.97 10.17 19.08
CA SER A 9 34.73 10.72 19.67
C SER A 9 34.55 12.21 19.32
N VAL A 10 33.36 12.71 19.64
CA VAL A 10 33.02 14.13 19.62
C VAL A 10 32.89 14.57 21.07
N ALA A 11 33.53 15.67 21.44
CA ALA A 11 33.48 16.22 22.79
C ALA A 11 32.82 17.60 22.80
N ASP A 12 31.72 17.75 23.52
CA ASP A 12 30.96 18.98 23.51
C ASP A 12 30.27 19.24 24.84
N ASP A 13 30.50 20.43 25.38
CA ASP A 13 29.89 20.92 26.61
C ASP A 13 28.49 21.52 26.39
N ASN A 14 28.12 21.81 25.14
CA ASN A 14 26.80 22.32 24.74
C ASN A 14 26.05 21.37 23.78
N TRP A 15 26.36 20.07 23.83
CA TRP A 15 25.69 19.06 22.97
C TRP A 15 24.17 19.06 23.18
N ASP A 16 23.41 19.42 22.15
CA ASP A 16 21.97 19.60 22.25
C ASP A 16 21.18 18.71 21.27
N MET A 17 19.86 18.95 21.20
CA MET A 17 18.96 18.12 20.38
C MET A 17 19.17 18.36 18.89
N GLU A 18 19.64 19.53 18.50
CA GLU A 18 19.90 19.98 17.15
C GLU A 18 21.15 19.27 16.62
N ASP A 19 22.20 19.16 17.43
CA ASP A 19 23.38 18.33 17.13
C ASP A 19 23.00 16.86 16.96
N ALA A 20 22.22 16.34 17.91
CA ALA A 20 21.78 14.95 17.88
C ALA A 20 20.90 14.64 16.66
N GLU A 21 20.07 15.60 16.23
CA GLU A 21 19.18 15.43 15.07
C GLU A 21 20.00 15.22 13.80
N VAL A 22 21.05 16.03 13.58
CA VAL A 22 21.94 15.87 12.42
C VAL A 22 22.62 14.50 12.43
N VAL A 23 23.10 14.03 13.60
CA VAL A 23 23.70 12.69 13.69
C VAL A 23 22.69 11.59 13.35
N CYS A 24 21.47 11.66 13.90
CA CYS A 24 20.45 10.64 13.68
C CYS A 24 19.97 10.60 12.23
N GLN A 25 19.83 11.76 11.59
CA GLN A 25 19.51 11.86 10.16
C GLN A 25 20.66 11.35 9.29
N GLN A 26 21.90 11.75 9.58
CA GLN A 26 23.09 11.31 8.83
C GLN A 26 23.26 9.79 8.87
N LEU A 27 22.92 9.14 9.99
CA LEU A 27 22.97 7.69 10.15
C LEU A 27 21.75 6.97 9.56
N GLY A 28 20.71 7.68 9.14
CA GLY A 28 19.45 7.08 8.67
C GLY A 28 18.63 6.42 9.78
N CYS A 29 18.85 6.81 11.03
CA CYS A 29 18.18 6.23 12.21
C CYS A 29 16.91 6.99 12.63
N GLY A 30 16.43 7.92 11.80
CA GLY A 30 15.30 8.80 12.10
C GLY A 30 15.74 10.08 12.82
N SER A 31 15.00 10.49 13.83
CA SER A 31 15.19 11.72 14.59
C SER A 31 15.75 11.50 15.99
N ALA A 32 16.36 12.52 16.55
CA ALA A 32 16.95 12.45 17.88
C ALA A 32 15.89 12.25 18.97
N SER A 33 16.19 11.35 19.91
CA SER A 33 15.40 11.12 21.12
C SER A 33 16.02 11.62 22.40
N GLY A 34 17.33 11.80 22.37
CA GLY A 34 18.03 12.51 23.40
C GLY A 34 19.45 12.78 22.96
N ALA A 35 19.94 13.90 23.47
CA ALA A 35 21.32 14.32 23.48
C ALA A 35 21.80 14.23 24.92
N PHE A 36 22.95 13.59 25.12
CA PHE A 36 23.49 13.30 26.45
C PHE A 36 25.01 13.48 26.48
N SER A 37 25.54 13.73 27.66
CA SER A 37 26.94 13.38 27.95
C SER A 37 27.06 11.84 27.98
N ALA A 38 28.06 11.30 27.30
CA ALA A 38 28.34 9.88 27.26
C ALA A 38 28.70 9.32 28.64
N LEU A 39 29.38 10.12 29.47
CA LEU A 39 29.77 9.79 30.84
C LEU A 39 28.57 9.32 31.69
N GLU A 40 27.43 9.99 31.55
CA GLU A 40 26.27 9.74 32.41
C GLU A 40 25.51 8.46 32.06
N ARG A 41 25.62 7.96 30.81
CA ARG A 41 24.64 7.00 30.28
C ARG A 41 25.20 5.84 29.47
N PHE A 42 26.36 6.00 28.83
CA PHE A 42 26.91 5.01 27.91
C PHE A 42 28.38 4.66 28.19
N GLY A 43 29.02 5.36 29.12
CA GLY A 43 30.44 5.24 29.41
C GLY A 43 31.29 6.13 28.50
N VAL A 44 32.49 6.46 28.97
CA VAL A 44 33.47 7.25 28.23
C VAL A 44 34.15 6.44 27.14
N GLY A 45 34.55 7.10 26.05
CA GLY A 45 35.32 6.46 24.99
C GLY A 45 36.77 6.20 25.41
N ASP A 46 37.36 5.11 24.90
CA ASP A 46 38.77 4.75 25.14
C ASP A 46 39.71 5.26 24.01
N GLY A 47 39.32 6.32 23.31
CA GLY A 47 39.88 6.72 22.01
C GLY A 47 40.50 8.11 21.95
N LEU A 48 40.66 8.66 20.75
CA LEU A 48 40.97 10.08 20.56
C LEU A 48 39.67 10.87 20.44
N VAL A 49 39.66 12.11 20.90
CA VAL A 49 38.60 13.06 20.55
C VAL A 49 38.97 13.70 19.22
N SER A 50 38.12 13.54 18.20
CA SER A 50 38.37 14.03 16.83
C SER A 50 37.72 15.37 16.53
N LEU A 51 36.59 15.67 17.17
CA LEU A 51 35.88 16.94 17.04
C LEU A 51 35.54 17.47 18.41
N ALA A 52 35.52 18.79 18.56
CA ALA A 52 34.99 19.43 19.75
C ALA A 52 34.20 20.69 19.40
N ARG A 53 33.19 21.03 20.23
CA ARG A 53 32.34 22.23 20.06
C ARG A 53 31.73 22.29 18.65
N VAL A 54 30.87 21.33 18.38
CA VAL A 54 30.00 21.24 17.22
C VAL A 54 28.73 22.01 17.54
N ASP A 55 28.32 22.90 16.65
CA ASP A 55 27.11 23.71 16.80
C ASP A 55 26.29 23.56 15.52
N CYS A 56 25.30 22.68 15.58
CA CYS A 56 24.37 22.41 14.49
C CYS A 56 23.05 23.17 14.67
N ARG A 57 22.36 23.44 13.56
CA ARG A 57 20.99 23.99 13.56
C ARG A 57 19.89 22.92 13.45
N GLY A 58 20.26 21.65 13.29
CA GLY A 58 19.34 20.50 13.23
C GLY A 58 18.80 20.16 11.84
N HIS A 59 19.31 20.80 10.79
CA HIS A 59 18.85 20.62 9.39
C HIS A 59 20.00 20.34 8.40
N GLU A 60 21.22 20.32 8.91
CA GLU A 60 22.45 19.99 8.19
C GLU A 60 22.39 18.53 7.69
N ALA A 61 22.94 18.28 6.50
CA ALA A 61 22.93 16.94 5.93
C ALA A 61 23.91 15.99 6.65
N THR A 62 25.02 16.53 7.14
CA THR A 62 26.01 15.79 7.91
C THR A 62 26.57 16.63 9.04
N LEU A 63 27.13 15.97 10.05
CA LEU A 63 27.81 16.63 11.17
C LEU A 63 28.97 17.54 10.72
N TRP A 64 29.50 17.31 9.50
CA TRP A 64 30.59 18.11 8.92
C TRP A 64 30.13 19.46 8.38
N ASP A 65 28.82 19.64 8.17
CA ASP A 65 28.23 20.88 7.66
C ASP A 65 27.87 21.85 8.81
N CYS A 66 27.99 21.41 10.07
CA CYS A 66 27.77 22.23 11.25
C CYS A 66 28.96 23.16 11.54
N GLU A 67 28.78 24.16 12.41
CA GLU A 67 29.88 25.00 12.86
C GLU A 67 30.77 24.20 13.81
N ILE A 68 31.97 23.83 13.37
CA ILE A 68 32.93 23.06 14.18
C ILE A 68 34.09 23.97 14.61
N ARG A 69 34.23 24.21 15.92
CA ARG A 69 35.28 25.08 16.46
C ARG A 69 36.53 24.34 16.93
N GLY A 70 36.43 23.04 17.20
CA GLY A 70 37.52 22.20 17.67
C GLY A 70 37.80 21.05 16.71
N TRP A 71 38.99 21.05 16.11
CA TRP A 71 39.48 19.97 15.27
C TRP A 71 40.61 19.25 16.00
N GLY A 72 40.41 17.97 16.28
CA GLY A 72 41.37 17.13 16.98
C GLY A 72 42.59 16.73 16.12
N PRO A 73 43.40 15.78 16.59
CA PRO A 73 43.13 14.91 17.73
C PRO A 73 43.46 15.55 19.09
N TYR A 74 42.53 15.46 20.05
CA TYR A 74 42.79 15.72 21.46
C TYR A 74 43.05 14.39 22.20
N ASN A 75 43.87 14.44 23.25
CA ASN A 75 44.22 13.27 24.07
C ASN A 75 43.07 12.88 25.02
N SER A 76 43.29 11.83 25.80
CA SER A 76 42.28 11.20 26.66
C SER A 76 41.80 12.03 27.86
N SER A 77 42.26 13.27 28.07
CA SER A 77 41.82 14.10 29.19
C SER A 77 40.51 14.87 28.91
N VAL A 78 39.84 14.60 27.78
CA VAL A 78 38.63 15.32 27.34
C VAL A 78 37.41 14.39 27.23
N HIS A 79 37.53 13.12 27.62
CA HIS A 79 36.44 12.15 27.52
C HIS A 79 35.25 12.45 28.44
N ASP A 80 35.43 13.24 29.50
CA ASP A 80 34.32 13.68 30.36
C ASP A 80 33.25 14.48 29.57
N LEU A 81 33.63 15.01 28.41
CA LEU A 81 32.77 15.76 27.49
C LEU A 81 32.35 14.94 26.27
N ASP A 82 32.68 13.65 26.20
CA ASP A 82 32.23 12.79 25.10
C ASP A 82 30.70 12.86 25.00
N THR A 83 30.20 12.98 23.78
CA THR A 83 28.77 13.16 23.53
C THR A 83 28.12 11.84 23.13
N ALA A 84 26.82 11.73 23.43
CA ALA A 84 26.02 10.58 23.07
C ALA A 84 24.65 11.01 22.52
N VAL A 85 24.14 10.22 21.58
CA VAL A 85 22.83 10.41 20.97
C VAL A 85 22.02 9.14 21.08
N VAL A 86 20.71 9.27 21.26
CA VAL A 86 19.78 8.15 21.10
C VAL A 86 18.83 8.53 19.99
N CYS A 87 18.79 7.76 18.90
CA CYS A 87 17.90 8.01 17.78
C CYS A 87 16.60 7.20 17.92
N GLN A 88 15.50 7.76 17.43
CA GLN A 88 14.21 7.10 17.33
C GLN A 88 13.54 7.56 16.02
N GLY A 89 12.67 6.73 15.42
CA GLY A 89 11.94 7.10 14.20
C GLY A 89 11.29 8.50 14.29
N PHE A 90 11.17 9.19 13.16
CA PHE A 90 10.60 10.54 13.09
C PHE A 90 9.07 10.50 13.17
N SER A 91 8.46 9.43 12.66
CA SER A 91 7.01 9.26 12.64
C SER A 91 6.54 8.06 13.49
N ARG A 92 5.28 8.10 13.94
CA ARG A 92 4.58 6.97 14.56
C ARG A 92 3.08 7.05 14.32
N LEU A 93 2.42 5.89 14.39
CA LEU A 93 0.96 5.78 14.38
C LEU A 93 0.45 5.41 15.77
N VAL A 94 -0.58 6.12 16.26
CA VAL A 94 -1.12 5.92 17.61
C VAL A 94 -2.64 5.82 17.59
N GLY A 95 -3.21 5.00 18.48
CA GLY A 95 -4.66 4.92 18.70
C GLY A 95 -5.42 4.07 17.69
N GLY A 96 -4.74 3.32 16.82
CA GLY A 96 -5.36 2.25 16.04
C GLY A 96 -5.16 0.87 16.67
N ASP A 97 -5.73 -0.15 16.04
CA ASP A 97 -5.74 -1.55 16.51
C ASP A 97 -4.38 -2.28 16.36
N GLY A 98 -3.32 -1.55 16.00
CA GLY A 98 -1.97 -2.08 15.82
C GLY A 98 -0.97 -1.01 15.40
N ALA A 99 0.27 -1.41 15.17
CA ALA A 99 1.35 -0.49 14.80
C ALA A 99 1.23 0.11 13.38
N CYS A 100 0.36 -0.46 12.54
CA CYS A 100 0.19 -0.10 11.13
C CYS A 100 -1.09 0.70 10.86
N ALA A 101 -1.79 1.17 11.90
CA ALA A 101 -2.94 2.05 11.76
C ALA A 101 -3.00 3.00 12.95
N GLY A 102 -3.34 4.26 12.70
CA GLY A 102 -3.50 5.24 13.77
C GLY A 102 -3.42 6.68 13.28
N ARG A 103 -3.48 7.62 14.21
CA ARG A 103 -3.17 9.02 13.93
C ARG A 103 -1.66 9.20 13.76
N LEU A 104 -1.27 10.03 12.80
CA LEU A 104 0.12 10.35 12.54
C LEU A 104 0.63 11.37 13.57
N GLU A 105 1.66 10.98 14.30
CA GLU A 105 2.44 11.87 15.14
C GLU A 105 3.88 11.91 14.62
N VAL A 106 4.42 13.12 14.51
CA VAL A 106 5.82 13.36 14.14
C VAL A 106 6.59 13.94 15.30
N ARG A 107 7.90 13.85 15.24
CA ARG A 107 8.75 14.23 16.35
C ARG A 107 9.44 15.57 16.15
N GLN A 108 9.42 16.39 17.19
CA GLN A 108 10.22 17.62 17.26
C GLN A 108 10.90 17.70 18.63
N GLY A 109 12.23 17.58 18.63
CA GLY A 109 13.00 17.44 19.86
C GLY A 109 12.48 16.26 20.70
N ARG A 110 12.09 16.53 21.95
CA ARG A 110 11.59 15.50 22.87
C ARG A 110 10.08 15.25 22.77
N ALA A 111 9.34 16.09 22.04
CA ALA A 111 7.88 16.03 21.96
C ALA A 111 7.39 15.26 20.73
N TRP A 112 6.26 14.58 20.90
CA TRP A 112 5.47 14.03 19.80
C TRP A 112 4.34 15.02 19.49
N LEU A 113 4.26 15.42 18.23
CA LEU A 113 3.33 16.41 17.74
C LEU A 113 2.35 15.77 16.76
N GLY A 114 1.07 16.09 16.91
CA GLY A 114 0.05 15.58 16.00
C GLY A 114 0.10 16.29 14.65
N VAL A 115 0.04 15.54 13.56
CA VAL A 115 -0.06 16.09 12.21
C VAL A 115 -1.51 16.33 11.86
N CYS A 116 -1.80 17.48 11.22
CA CYS A 116 -3.15 17.81 10.77
C CYS A 116 -3.60 16.93 9.61
N GLU A 117 -4.90 16.63 9.57
CA GLU A 117 -5.54 15.93 8.45
C GLU A 117 -5.23 16.59 7.10
N ASP A 118 -5.30 17.92 7.05
CA ASP A 118 -5.01 18.71 5.83
C ASP A 118 -3.55 18.56 5.34
N GLU A 119 -2.65 18.05 6.20
CA GLU A 119 -1.23 17.86 5.92
C GLU A 119 -0.87 16.41 5.57
N VAL A 120 -1.83 15.48 5.65
CA VAL A 120 -1.62 14.06 5.32
C VAL A 120 -2.28 13.76 3.98
N ASP A 121 -1.45 13.61 2.95
CA ASP A 121 -1.86 13.07 1.64
C ASP A 121 -1.38 11.62 1.45
N MET A 122 -1.78 10.96 0.36
CA MET A 122 -1.41 9.57 0.10
C MET A 122 0.10 9.36 -0.06
N LYS A 123 0.86 10.40 -0.44
CA LYS A 123 2.32 10.31 -0.57
C LYS A 123 2.99 10.35 0.79
N VAL A 124 2.53 11.23 1.68
CA VAL A 124 2.92 11.26 3.10
C VAL A 124 2.59 9.93 3.76
N ALA A 125 1.37 9.43 3.58
CA ALA A 125 0.94 8.13 4.12
C ALA A 125 1.84 6.99 3.61
N GLN A 126 2.18 6.96 2.32
CA GLN A 126 3.04 5.92 1.75
C GLN A 126 4.45 5.93 2.36
N VAL A 127 5.03 7.11 2.56
CA VAL A 127 6.33 7.24 3.21
C VAL A 127 6.28 6.73 4.65
N VAL A 128 5.23 7.08 5.41
CA VAL A 128 5.04 6.59 6.79
C VAL A 128 4.88 5.07 6.83
N CYS A 129 4.05 4.49 5.96
CA CYS A 129 3.82 3.05 5.94
C CYS A 129 5.10 2.28 5.61
N ARG A 130 5.91 2.80 4.69
CA ARG A 130 7.23 2.23 4.40
C ARG A 130 8.21 2.41 5.55
N GLU A 131 8.32 3.61 6.13
CA GLU A 131 9.20 3.93 7.27
C GLU A 131 8.93 2.98 8.45
N LEU A 132 7.67 2.68 8.74
CA LEU A 132 7.26 1.81 9.84
C LEU A 132 7.29 0.31 9.50
N GLY A 133 7.66 -0.06 8.27
CA GLY A 133 7.67 -1.46 7.83
C GLY A 133 6.28 -2.08 7.72
N CYS A 134 5.27 -1.26 7.43
CA CYS A 134 3.86 -1.62 7.26
C CYS A 134 3.45 -1.65 5.77
N GLY A 135 4.39 -1.82 4.85
CA GLY A 135 4.07 -1.95 3.41
C GLY A 135 3.42 -0.70 2.82
N GLU A 136 2.34 -0.89 2.07
CA GLU A 136 1.65 0.15 1.31
C GLU A 136 0.59 0.91 2.15
N ALA A 137 0.37 2.17 1.83
CA ALA A 137 -0.70 2.99 2.38
C ALA A 137 -2.05 2.60 1.73
N LEU A 138 -3.00 2.18 2.56
CA LEU A 138 -4.33 1.77 2.13
C LEU A 138 -5.32 2.93 2.17
N GLY A 139 -5.09 3.92 3.04
CA GLY A 139 -5.95 5.09 3.09
C GLY A 139 -5.68 6.02 4.25
N ILE A 140 -6.33 7.18 4.16
CA ILE A 140 -6.27 8.27 5.13
C ILE A 140 -7.71 8.44 5.63
N PRO A 141 -8.04 7.85 6.79
CA PRO A 141 -9.38 7.98 7.34
C PRO A 141 -9.60 9.42 7.81
N GLY A 142 -10.85 9.89 7.68
CA GLY A 142 -11.24 11.19 8.20
C GLY A 142 -11.05 11.32 9.72
N SER A 143 -11.01 12.56 10.18
CA SER A 143 -10.82 12.91 11.60
C SER A 143 -11.72 12.15 12.57
N GLY A 144 -11.16 11.82 13.75
CA GLY A 144 -11.88 11.21 14.87
C GLY A 144 -11.85 9.68 14.92
N ARG A 145 -11.45 8.98 13.85
CA ARG A 145 -11.40 7.50 13.85
C ARG A 145 -10.50 6.90 14.93
N PHE A 146 -9.36 7.54 15.20
CA PHE A 146 -8.33 7.04 16.14
C PHE A 146 -8.27 7.86 17.44
N GLY A 147 -9.37 8.52 17.79
CA GLY A 147 -9.49 9.40 18.95
C GLY A 147 -8.85 10.78 18.76
N ALA A 148 -9.10 11.69 19.71
CA ALA A 148 -8.47 13.00 19.73
C ALA A 148 -6.97 12.90 20.06
N GLY A 149 -6.15 13.68 19.36
CA GLY A 149 -4.73 13.83 19.70
C GLY A 149 -4.57 14.54 21.04
N SER A 150 -3.67 14.04 21.90
CA SER A 150 -3.42 14.59 23.24
C SER A 150 -2.21 15.55 23.29
N GLY A 151 -1.78 16.09 22.16
CA GLY A 151 -0.50 16.81 22.06
C GLY A 151 -0.58 18.14 21.33
N SER A 152 0.51 18.90 21.45
CA SER A 152 0.76 20.07 20.60
C SER A 152 0.78 19.68 19.13
N GLN A 153 0.41 20.61 18.27
CA GLN A 153 0.27 20.38 16.84
C GLN A 153 1.57 20.62 16.11
N TRP A 154 1.82 19.83 15.06
CA TRP A 154 2.91 20.07 14.15
C TRP A 154 2.59 21.31 13.28
N ASP A 155 3.42 22.35 13.41
CA ASP A 155 3.26 23.64 12.71
C ASP A 155 3.98 23.65 11.34
N GLY A 156 3.86 22.57 10.58
CA GLY A 156 4.53 22.43 9.29
C GLY A 156 3.81 21.48 8.36
N GLY A 157 4.08 21.62 7.06
CA GLY A 157 3.67 20.66 6.05
C GLY A 157 4.85 19.90 5.49
N LEU A 158 4.59 18.69 5.02
CA LEU A 158 5.58 17.82 4.37
C LEU A 158 5.18 17.64 2.92
N ARG A 159 6.09 17.95 2.00
CA ARG A 159 5.94 17.67 0.57
C ARG A 159 6.74 16.44 0.23
N CYS A 160 6.07 15.29 0.27
CA CYS A 160 6.64 14.02 -0.15
C CYS A 160 6.31 13.73 -1.62
N ASN A 161 7.22 13.05 -2.30
CA ASN A 161 7.00 12.43 -3.59
C ASN A 161 6.37 11.02 -3.45
N GLY A 162 6.54 10.39 -2.28
CA GLY A 162 6.06 9.03 -1.96
C GLY A 162 7.18 7.98 -2.00
N SER A 163 8.38 8.35 -2.46
CA SER A 163 9.54 7.46 -2.61
C SER A 163 10.62 7.69 -1.55
N GLU A 164 10.43 8.66 -0.65
CA GLU A 164 11.38 8.98 0.41
C GLU A 164 11.53 7.83 1.42
N PRO A 165 12.76 7.49 1.84
CA PRO A 165 12.96 6.38 2.78
C PRO A 165 12.40 6.67 4.19
N LEU A 166 12.36 7.95 4.58
CA LEU A 166 11.91 8.44 5.88
C LEU A 166 11.02 9.67 5.67
N LEU A 167 10.04 9.88 6.54
CA LEU A 167 9.18 11.06 6.45
C LEU A 167 9.95 12.37 6.70
N SER A 168 11.04 12.33 7.48
CA SER A 168 11.93 13.48 7.70
C SER A 168 12.69 13.92 6.46
N ALA A 169 12.83 13.07 5.44
CA ALA A 169 13.50 13.41 4.18
C ALA A 169 12.60 14.18 3.20
N CYS A 170 11.30 14.30 3.49
CA CYS A 170 10.40 15.10 2.66
C CYS A 170 10.67 16.60 2.81
N ALA A 171 10.47 17.36 1.72
CA ALA A 171 10.69 18.79 1.74
C ALA A 171 9.71 19.49 2.70
N ARG A 172 10.22 20.31 3.62
CA ARG A 172 9.39 21.10 4.54
C ARG A 172 8.71 22.25 3.81
N ARG A 173 7.48 22.56 4.22
CA ARG A 173 6.72 23.74 3.79
C ARG A 173 5.96 24.34 4.97
N PRO A 174 5.49 25.60 4.85
CA PRO A 174 4.50 26.12 5.79
C PRO A 174 3.22 25.27 5.79
N ALA A 175 2.54 25.23 6.92
CA ALA A 175 1.22 24.62 7.03
C ALA A 175 0.24 25.29 6.03
N GLN A 176 -0.61 24.48 5.39
CA GLN A 176 -1.57 24.90 4.36
C GLN A 176 -2.78 25.61 4.96
N SER A 177 -3.19 25.25 6.17
CA SER A 177 -4.37 25.80 6.85
C SER A 177 -3.98 26.61 8.09
N GLN A 178 -4.70 27.72 8.31
CA GLN A 178 -4.58 28.54 9.54
C GLN A 178 -5.26 27.88 10.76
N GLY A 179 -5.89 26.71 10.57
CA GLY A 179 -6.56 25.95 11.62
C GLY A 179 -6.72 24.50 11.20
N CYS A 180 -6.69 23.59 12.18
CA CYS A 180 -6.65 22.17 11.92
C CYS A 180 -8.03 21.53 11.99
N SER A 181 -8.44 20.87 10.90
CA SER A 181 -9.71 20.14 10.80
C SER A 181 -9.78 18.92 11.74
N GLY A 182 -8.63 18.36 12.12
CA GLY A 182 -8.51 17.25 13.04
C GLY A 182 -7.16 16.52 12.88
N PRO A 183 -6.89 15.48 13.70
CA PRO A 183 -5.67 14.68 13.57
C PRO A 183 -5.71 13.83 12.29
N GLY A 184 -4.64 13.89 11.50
CA GLY A 184 -4.49 13.09 10.28
C GLY A 184 -4.28 11.62 10.62
N GLY A 185 -5.10 10.75 10.04
CA GLY A 185 -5.00 9.31 10.18
C GLY A 185 -4.21 8.68 9.03
N VAL A 186 -3.55 7.55 9.31
CA VAL A 186 -2.95 6.69 8.28
C VAL A 186 -3.32 5.24 8.58
N ILE A 187 -3.70 4.52 7.53
CA ILE A 187 -3.90 3.07 7.55
C ILE A 187 -2.93 2.48 6.54
N CYS A 188 -2.04 1.64 7.03
CA CYS A 188 -1.11 0.88 6.22
C CYS A 188 -1.60 -0.55 6.08
N SER A 189 -1.05 -1.25 5.10
CA SER A 189 -1.19 -2.69 4.98
C SER A 189 -0.50 -3.39 6.16
N SER A 190 -1.05 -4.51 6.62
CA SER A 190 -0.29 -5.38 7.52
C SER A 190 0.74 -6.22 6.75
N TYR A 191 0.67 -6.23 5.41
CA TYR A 191 1.48 -7.03 4.51
C TYR A 191 2.50 -6.17 3.77
N THR A 192 3.77 -6.54 3.84
CA THR A 192 4.88 -5.84 3.19
C THR A 192 5.13 -6.32 1.76
N GLY A 193 4.34 -7.27 1.25
CA GLY A 193 4.44 -7.75 -0.13
C GLY A 193 3.72 -9.06 -0.38
N PHE A 194 3.50 -9.37 -1.66
CA PHE A 194 2.85 -10.60 -2.13
C PHE A 194 3.67 -11.23 -3.27
N ARG A 195 3.71 -12.57 -3.34
CA ARG A 195 4.35 -13.31 -4.43
C ARG A 195 3.71 -14.67 -4.67
N LEU A 196 4.00 -15.25 -5.82
CA LEU A 196 3.67 -16.64 -6.14
C LEU A 196 4.92 -17.51 -6.03
N GLY A 197 4.84 -18.57 -5.22
CA GLY A 197 5.91 -19.55 -5.03
C GLY A 197 5.58 -20.90 -5.65
N ASN A 198 6.60 -21.62 -6.12
CA ASN A 198 6.49 -23.02 -6.55
C ASN A 198 5.36 -23.30 -7.55
N GLY A 199 5.19 -22.45 -8.56
CA GLY A 199 4.20 -22.64 -9.62
C GLY A 199 4.82 -22.97 -10.97
N SER A 200 3.96 -23.32 -11.93
CA SER A 200 4.35 -23.72 -13.30
C SER A 200 4.71 -22.55 -14.21
N SER A 201 4.32 -21.33 -13.86
CA SER A 201 4.65 -20.08 -14.58
C SER A 201 4.80 -18.91 -13.60
N GLY A 202 5.25 -17.75 -14.08
CA GLY A 202 5.35 -16.54 -13.24
C GLY A 202 4.01 -16.03 -12.72
N CYS A 203 2.90 -16.49 -13.31
CA CYS A 203 1.53 -16.07 -13.01
C CYS A 203 0.64 -17.21 -12.49
N SER A 204 1.24 -18.32 -12.05
CA SER A 204 0.57 -19.34 -11.27
C SER A 204 1.46 -19.79 -10.12
N GLY A 205 0.89 -20.14 -8.97
CA GLY A 205 1.66 -20.67 -7.86
C GLY A 205 0.96 -20.58 -6.52
N ARG A 206 1.68 -21.01 -5.49
CA ARG A 206 1.29 -20.89 -4.08
C ARG A 206 1.34 -19.41 -3.69
N VAL A 207 0.30 -18.95 -2.99
CA VAL A 207 0.20 -17.56 -2.56
C VAL A 207 0.99 -17.37 -1.27
N GLU A 208 1.99 -16.50 -1.33
CA GLU A 208 2.82 -16.12 -0.19
C GLU A 208 2.70 -14.62 0.07
N ALA A 209 2.52 -14.25 1.33
CA ALA A 209 2.45 -12.87 1.80
C ALA A 209 3.55 -12.60 2.83
N ALA A 210 4.23 -11.47 2.68
CA ALA A 210 5.23 -11.00 3.62
C ALA A 210 4.58 -10.16 4.71
N VAL A 211 4.92 -10.42 5.97
CA VAL A 211 4.57 -9.56 7.10
C VAL A 211 5.87 -9.16 7.77
N ARG A 212 6.18 -7.85 7.75
CA ARG A 212 7.42 -7.28 8.31
C ARG A 212 8.68 -8.00 7.82
N GLY A 213 8.73 -8.32 6.53
CA GLY A 213 9.87 -8.99 5.89
C GLY A 213 9.89 -10.52 6.01
N THR A 214 8.99 -11.14 6.80
CA THR A 214 8.90 -12.60 6.89
C THR A 214 7.84 -13.12 5.92
N TRP A 215 8.27 -13.85 4.89
CA TRP A 215 7.39 -14.54 3.95
C TRP A 215 6.71 -15.74 4.61
N GLY A 216 5.42 -15.93 4.31
CA GLY A 216 4.66 -17.09 4.73
C GLY A 216 3.49 -17.35 3.78
N SER A 217 3.02 -18.60 3.74
CA SER A 217 1.93 -19.01 2.84
C SER A 217 0.58 -18.58 3.38
N VAL A 218 -0.33 -18.14 2.52
CA VAL A 218 -1.70 -17.78 2.89
C VAL A 218 -2.54 -19.05 3.09
N CYS A 219 -3.44 -19.07 4.08
CA CYS A 219 -4.33 -20.20 4.30
C CYS A 219 -5.39 -20.33 3.20
N ALA A 220 -5.65 -21.56 2.72
CA ALA A 220 -6.62 -21.80 1.66
C ALA A 220 -8.10 -21.82 2.13
N SER A 221 -8.36 -21.82 3.43
CA SER A 221 -9.71 -22.06 3.98
C SER A 221 -10.75 -21.02 3.58
N GLU A 222 -10.32 -19.82 3.19
CA GLU A 222 -11.18 -18.67 2.83
C GLU A 222 -10.54 -17.91 1.66
N TRP A 223 -9.75 -18.61 0.86
CA TRP A 223 -9.09 -18.02 -0.30
C TRP A 223 -9.97 -18.27 -1.52
N GLU A 224 -10.66 -17.22 -1.96
CA GLU A 224 -11.67 -17.31 -3.01
C GLU A 224 -11.23 -16.61 -4.30
N LEU A 225 -12.03 -16.79 -5.37
CA LEU A 225 -11.81 -16.16 -6.67
C LEU A 225 -11.69 -14.63 -6.61
N PRO A 226 -12.49 -13.89 -5.80
CA PRO A 226 -12.31 -12.45 -5.64
C PRO A 226 -10.95 -12.07 -5.04
N ASP A 227 -10.46 -12.79 -4.04
CA ASP A 227 -9.14 -12.53 -3.42
C ASP A 227 -8.02 -12.80 -4.42
N ALA A 228 -8.13 -13.94 -5.10
CA ALA A 228 -7.23 -14.32 -6.18
C ALA A 228 -7.24 -13.28 -7.31
N HIS A 229 -8.39 -12.69 -7.63
CA HIS A 229 -8.51 -11.67 -8.66
C HIS A 229 -7.71 -10.41 -8.33
N VAL A 230 -7.87 -9.90 -7.10
CA VAL A 230 -7.14 -8.73 -6.61
C VAL A 230 -5.63 -9.00 -6.60
N LEU A 231 -5.23 -10.20 -6.17
CA LEU A 231 -3.82 -10.60 -6.19
C LEU A 231 -3.24 -10.68 -7.61
N CYS A 232 -3.91 -11.38 -8.53
CA CYS A 232 -3.46 -11.51 -9.92
C CYS A 232 -3.31 -10.14 -10.57
N TRP A 233 -4.25 -9.24 -10.31
CA TRP A 233 -4.21 -7.89 -10.86
C TRP A 233 -3.06 -7.07 -10.27
N HIS A 234 -2.87 -7.13 -8.95
CA HIS A 234 -1.76 -6.48 -8.25
C HIS A 234 -0.38 -6.94 -8.74
N LEU A 235 -0.23 -8.24 -9.03
CA LEU A 235 1.01 -8.81 -9.57
C LEU A 235 1.22 -8.55 -11.08
N GLY A 236 0.27 -7.90 -11.76
CA GLY A 236 0.33 -7.67 -13.21
C GLY A 236 0.07 -8.92 -14.05
N CYS A 237 -0.50 -9.97 -13.45
CA CYS A 237 -0.78 -11.27 -14.09
C CYS A 237 -2.19 -11.37 -14.70
N GLY A 238 -2.85 -10.22 -14.91
CA GLY A 238 -4.20 -10.16 -15.45
C GLY A 238 -5.26 -10.59 -14.44
N ARG A 239 -6.23 -11.39 -14.88
CA ARG A 239 -7.36 -11.87 -14.06
C ARG A 239 -7.08 -13.26 -13.49
N ALA A 240 -7.60 -13.56 -12.30
CA ALA A 240 -7.65 -14.93 -11.79
C ALA A 240 -8.53 -15.83 -12.68
N VAL A 241 -8.00 -16.99 -13.05
CA VAL A 241 -8.67 -18.03 -13.85
C VAL A 241 -9.23 -19.11 -12.93
N SER A 242 -8.43 -19.56 -11.96
CA SER A 242 -8.86 -20.57 -11.01
C SER A 242 -8.09 -20.50 -9.68
N VAL A 243 -8.71 -21.07 -8.65
CA VAL A 243 -8.14 -21.24 -7.32
C VAL A 243 -8.00 -22.74 -7.05
N PRO A 244 -6.78 -23.31 -7.16
CA PRO A 244 -6.54 -24.71 -6.84
C PRO A 244 -6.84 -25.05 -5.38
N ALA A 245 -7.13 -26.33 -5.11
CA ALA A 245 -7.36 -26.81 -3.75
C ALA A 245 -6.16 -26.55 -2.84
N GLY A 246 -6.44 -26.24 -1.58
CA GLY A 246 -5.43 -25.95 -0.57
C GLY A 246 -4.41 -27.09 -0.43
N GLY A 247 -3.14 -26.73 -0.40
CA GLY A 247 -2.02 -27.67 -0.29
C GLY A 247 -1.60 -28.36 -1.59
N SER A 248 -2.23 -28.04 -2.72
CA SER A 248 -1.86 -28.55 -4.05
C SER A 248 -0.39 -28.31 -4.43
N LEU A 249 0.22 -27.23 -3.92
CA LEU A 249 1.62 -26.85 -4.18
C LEU A 249 2.51 -26.95 -2.93
N GLY A 250 2.06 -27.71 -1.92
CA GLY A 250 2.72 -27.83 -0.62
C GLY A 250 2.62 -26.57 0.25
N SER A 251 3.16 -26.63 1.48
CA SER A 251 3.08 -25.50 2.43
C SER A 251 4.08 -24.37 2.18
N GLY A 252 5.14 -24.62 1.42
CA GLY A 252 6.28 -23.71 1.30
C GLY A 252 7.14 -23.64 2.56
N GLU A 253 8.20 -22.84 2.50
CA GLU A 253 9.07 -22.53 3.63
C GLU A 253 8.54 -21.27 4.35
N GLY A 254 8.19 -21.40 5.63
CA GLY A 254 7.70 -20.28 6.44
C GLY A 254 6.38 -20.53 7.16
N PRO A 255 5.90 -19.56 7.95
CA PRO A 255 4.65 -19.69 8.70
C PRO A 255 3.43 -19.70 7.78
N LEU A 256 2.42 -20.48 8.16
CA LEU A 256 1.10 -20.43 7.53
C LEU A 256 0.32 -19.26 8.13
N ARG A 257 -0.12 -18.32 7.29
CA ARG A 257 -0.88 -17.14 7.66
C ARG A 257 -2.36 -17.51 7.78
N PRO A 258 -2.98 -17.45 8.97
CA PRO A 258 -4.38 -17.83 9.18
C PRO A 258 -5.37 -16.78 8.65
N ASP A 259 -4.86 -15.64 8.21
CA ASP A 259 -5.62 -14.49 7.77
C ASP A 259 -6.51 -14.85 6.57
N ALA A 260 -7.80 -14.55 6.68
CA ALA A 260 -8.78 -14.69 5.60
C ALA A 260 -8.97 -13.34 4.92
N PHE A 261 -8.67 -13.27 3.63
CA PHE A 261 -8.98 -12.12 2.79
C PHE A 261 -10.44 -12.24 2.37
N GLY A 262 -11.21 -11.16 2.51
CA GLY A 262 -12.62 -11.11 2.11
C GLY A 262 -12.84 -10.05 1.04
N CYS A 263 -12.07 -10.10 -0.05
CA CYS A 263 -12.12 -9.13 -1.13
C CYS A 263 -13.48 -9.18 -1.86
N ARG A 264 -13.95 -8.03 -2.35
CA ARG A 264 -15.08 -7.93 -3.28
C ARG A 264 -14.64 -8.19 -4.73
N GLY A 265 -13.34 -8.08 -5.01
CA GLY A 265 -12.75 -8.22 -6.34
C GLY A 265 -12.51 -6.88 -7.06
N SER A 266 -12.86 -5.75 -6.44
CA SER A 266 -12.67 -4.39 -6.99
C SER A 266 -11.53 -3.62 -6.35
N GLU A 267 -10.95 -4.18 -5.29
CA GLU A 267 -9.80 -3.65 -4.57
C GLU A 267 -8.58 -3.56 -5.51
N ARG A 268 -7.73 -2.56 -5.29
CA ARG A 268 -6.53 -2.33 -6.13
C ARG A 268 -5.29 -3.00 -5.56
N HIS A 269 -5.35 -3.38 -4.29
CA HIS A 269 -4.25 -3.99 -3.55
C HIS A 269 -4.81 -5.04 -2.58
N PRO A 270 -4.19 -6.23 -2.42
CA PRO A 270 -4.73 -7.27 -1.53
C PRO A 270 -4.81 -6.85 -0.06
N GLY A 271 -4.00 -5.86 0.34
CA GLY A 271 -4.05 -5.27 1.68
C GLY A 271 -5.32 -4.45 1.96
N GLU A 272 -6.05 -3.99 0.94
CA GLU A 272 -7.33 -3.26 1.10
C GLU A 272 -8.48 -4.20 1.48
N CYS A 273 -8.31 -5.50 1.25
CA CYS A 273 -9.36 -6.46 1.54
C CYS A 273 -9.58 -6.58 3.04
N PRO A 274 -10.84 -6.63 3.50
CA PRO A 274 -11.15 -6.91 4.90
C PRO A 274 -10.47 -8.22 5.33
N VAL A 275 -9.63 -8.14 6.35
CA VAL A 275 -8.96 -9.31 6.92
C VAL A 275 -9.67 -9.72 8.21
N ALA A 276 -10.24 -10.92 8.23
CA ALA A 276 -10.82 -11.49 9.44
C ALA A 276 -9.76 -12.33 10.18
N VAL A 277 -9.29 -11.85 11.33
CA VAL A 277 -8.26 -12.52 12.16
C VAL A 277 -8.84 -13.18 13.41
N LEU A 278 -10.01 -12.75 13.90
CA LEU A 278 -10.51 -13.13 15.22
C LEU A 278 -11.49 -14.31 15.18
N GLY A 279 -11.19 -15.37 15.94
CA GLY A 279 -12.12 -16.46 16.27
C GLY A 279 -12.15 -17.65 15.31
N LYS A 280 -11.30 -17.69 14.29
CA LYS A 280 -11.23 -18.82 13.35
C LYS A 280 -10.29 -19.94 13.83
N PRO A 281 -10.61 -21.22 13.57
CA PRO A 281 -9.73 -22.34 13.91
C PRO A 281 -8.39 -22.24 13.17
N PRO A 282 -7.29 -22.74 13.78
CA PRO A 282 -5.97 -22.70 13.18
C PRO A 282 -5.96 -23.43 11.83
N CYS A 283 -5.34 -22.81 10.83
CA CYS A 283 -5.24 -23.40 9.49
C CYS A 283 -4.48 -24.72 9.55
N ALA A 284 -5.01 -25.76 8.88
CA ALA A 284 -4.39 -27.07 8.87
C ALA A 284 -2.98 -27.00 8.24
N PRO A 285 -1.96 -27.65 8.84
CA PRO A 285 -0.65 -27.78 8.21
C PRO A 285 -0.80 -28.39 6.82
N GLY A 286 -0.09 -27.87 5.81
CA GLY A 286 -0.34 -28.29 4.43
C GLY A 286 -1.24 -27.35 3.65
N ASN A 287 -2.22 -26.70 4.28
CA ASN A 287 -3.36 -26.06 3.61
C ASN A 287 -3.05 -24.65 3.07
N ALA A 288 -1.98 -24.51 2.28
CA ALA A 288 -1.58 -23.27 1.64
C ALA A 288 -2.43 -22.98 0.39
N ALA A 289 -2.83 -21.73 0.23
CA ALA A 289 -3.55 -21.21 -0.90
C ALA A 289 -2.69 -21.19 -2.18
N ALA A 290 -3.34 -21.33 -3.33
CA ALA A 290 -2.72 -21.23 -4.63
C ALA A 290 -3.63 -20.45 -5.59
N VAL A 291 -3.05 -19.98 -6.70
CA VAL A 291 -3.80 -19.30 -7.76
C VAL A 291 -3.22 -19.62 -9.13
N HIS A 292 -4.09 -19.63 -10.13
CA HIS A 292 -3.73 -19.62 -11.54
C HIS A 292 -4.35 -18.36 -12.18
N CYS A 293 -3.49 -17.43 -12.61
CA CYS A 293 -3.92 -16.22 -13.31
C CYS A 293 -3.93 -16.47 -14.83
N SER A 294 -4.44 -15.49 -15.59
CA SER A 294 -4.53 -15.58 -17.06
C SER A 294 -3.20 -15.35 -17.78
N GLY A 295 -2.19 -14.83 -17.07
CA GLY A 295 -0.92 -14.42 -17.67
C GLY A 295 -0.98 -12.99 -18.19
N GLY A 296 0.19 -12.34 -18.28
CA GLY A 296 0.33 -11.05 -18.95
C GLY A 296 0.23 -11.20 -20.48
N PRO A 297 0.06 -10.10 -21.24
CA PRO A 297 0.01 -10.14 -22.71
C PRO A 297 1.26 -10.75 -23.38
N GLU A 298 2.36 -10.98 -22.64
CA GLU A 298 3.57 -11.63 -23.15
C GLU A 298 3.46 -13.17 -23.27
N GLU A 299 2.63 -13.85 -22.47
CA GLU A 299 2.51 -15.33 -22.55
C GLU A 299 1.51 -15.82 -23.63
N MET A 300 0.78 -14.91 -24.29
CA MET A 300 -0.09 -15.24 -25.43
C MET A 300 0.71 -15.44 -26.74
N GLY A 301 1.96 -14.98 -26.80
CA GLY A 301 2.82 -15.07 -27.99
C GLY A 301 3.44 -16.45 -28.21
N ASP A 302 3.70 -17.22 -27.15
CA ASP A 302 4.46 -18.48 -27.22
C ASP A 302 3.57 -19.71 -27.49
N GLN A 303 2.25 -19.58 -27.50
CA GLN A 303 1.32 -20.70 -27.78
C GLN A 303 0.97 -20.86 -29.27
N LEU A 304 1.49 -20.00 -30.16
CA LEU A 304 1.23 -20.07 -31.60
C LEU A 304 2.22 -20.95 -32.39
N GLU A 305 3.31 -21.43 -31.78
CA GLU A 305 4.32 -22.24 -32.50
C GLU A 305 4.06 -23.76 -32.48
N GLU A 306 3.10 -24.28 -31.70
CA GLU A 306 2.84 -25.73 -31.60
C GLU A 306 1.67 -26.27 -32.46
N MET A 307 1.15 -25.50 -33.42
CA MET A 307 0.19 -26.00 -34.43
C MET A 307 0.61 -25.78 -35.88
N GLY A 308 1.91 -25.68 -36.15
CA GLY A 308 2.42 -25.69 -37.52
C GLY A 308 2.57 -27.12 -38.04
N HIS A 309 1.59 -27.62 -38.80
CA HIS A 309 1.76 -28.52 -39.97
C HIS A 309 0.40 -28.92 -40.56
N PHE A 310 -0.08 -28.19 -41.57
CA PHE A 310 -0.78 -28.78 -42.72
C PHE A 310 -0.72 -27.80 -43.90
N SER A 311 -0.01 -28.19 -44.97
CA SER A 311 0.06 -27.45 -46.23
C SER A 311 -1.11 -27.81 -47.15
N GLU A 312 -1.51 -26.80 -47.92
CA GLU A 312 -2.35 -26.79 -49.13
C GLU A 312 -3.86 -27.11 -49.02
N MET A 313 -4.70 -26.09 -49.27
CA MET A 313 -5.47 -25.97 -50.52
C MET A 313 -6.18 -24.61 -50.65
N GLY A 314 -6.01 -23.93 -51.80
CA GLY A 314 -7.05 -23.18 -52.52
C GLY A 314 -7.42 -21.74 -52.07
N PRO A 315 -7.85 -20.86 -53.00
CA PRO A 315 -8.06 -19.44 -52.73
C PRO A 315 -9.39 -19.17 -52.00
N ALA A 316 -9.37 -18.13 -51.17
CA ALA A 316 -10.45 -17.74 -50.25
C ALA A 316 -11.75 -17.35 -50.96
N PRO A 317 -12.93 -17.79 -50.46
CA PRO A 317 -14.17 -17.10 -50.72
C PRO A 317 -14.39 -16.02 -49.66
N ASN A 318 -14.92 -14.90 -50.16
CA ASN A 318 -15.29 -13.73 -49.40
C ASN A 318 -16.51 -14.07 -48.51
N SER A 319 -16.36 -14.11 -47.19
CA SER A 319 -17.50 -14.13 -46.27
C SER A 319 -17.22 -13.39 -44.98
N SER A 320 -18.04 -12.37 -44.77
CA SER A 320 -18.37 -11.66 -43.53
C SER A 320 -18.07 -12.43 -42.25
N LEU A 321 -17.40 -11.74 -41.32
CA LEU A 321 -17.24 -12.13 -39.92
C LEU A 321 -18.61 -12.31 -39.27
N GLU A 322 -19.12 -13.54 -39.25
CA GLU A 322 -20.07 -13.95 -38.22
C GLU A 322 -19.28 -14.05 -36.92
N GLU A 323 -19.68 -13.24 -35.94
CA GLU A 323 -19.12 -13.22 -34.60
C GLU A 323 -19.16 -14.62 -33.98
N MET A 324 -17.99 -15.15 -33.59
CA MET A 324 -17.94 -16.29 -32.67
C MET A 324 -18.54 -15.85 -31.34
N VAL A 325 -19.78 -16.25 -31.09
CA VAL A 325 -20.44 -16.08 -29.79
C VAL A 325 -19.87 -17.12 -28.82
N ILE A 326 -19.08 -16.66 -27.86
CA ILE A 326 -18.70 -17.47 -26.70
C ILE A 326 -19.92 -17.56 -25.78
N VAL A 327 -20.52 -18.74 -25.69
CA VAL A 327 -21.57 -19.02 -24.70
C VAL A 327 -20.91 -19.39 -23.38
N CYS A 328 -20.70 -18.40 -22.52
CA CYS A 328 -20.32 -18.62 -21.13
C CYS A 328 -21.53 -19.09 -20.33
N SER A 329 -21.43 -20.24 -19.68
CA SER A 329 -22.42 -20.67 -18.69
C SER A 329 -22.27 -19.84 -17.41
N GLY A 330 -23.08 -18.77 -17.27
CA GLY A 330 -23.40 -18.20 -15.95
C GLY A 330 -22.99 -16.75 -15.66
N GLY A 331 -22.69 -15.90 -16.65
CA GLY A 331 -22.54 -14.46 -16.41
C GLY A 331 -23.87 -13.73 -16.58
N LEU A 332 -24.34 -13.01 -15.57
CA LEU A 332 -25.37 -11.98 -15.80
C LEU A 332 -24.78 -10.95 -16.78
N GLN A 333 -25.39 -10.79 -17.96
CA GLN A 333 -24.98 -9.79 -18.94
C GLN A 333 -25.99 -8.64 -18.95
N VAL A 334 -25.53 -7.41 -19.13
CA VAL A 334 -26.41 -6.23 -19.19
C VAL A 334 -26.29 -5.58 -20.56
N ARG A 335 -27.38 -5.04 -21.12
CA ARG A 335 -27.37 -4.25 -22.35
C ARG A 335 -28.35 -3.08 -22.30
N LEU A 336 -28.12 -2.08 -23.16
CA LEU A 336 -29.04 -0.95 -23.36
C LEU A 336 -29.73 -1.07 -24.73
N VAL A 337 -31.06 -1.03 -24.75
CA VAL A 337 -31.89 -1.23 -25.95
C VAL A 337 -32.80 -0.04 -26.20
N GLY A 338 -33.02 0.33 -27.47
CA GLY A 338 -34.03 1.33 -27.85
C GLY A 338 -33.53 2.78 -27.87
N SER A 339 -32.23 3.00 -28.13
CA SER A 339 -31.69 4.30 -28.52
C SER A 339 -30.73 4.18 -29.71
N SER A 340 -30.34 5.32 -30.29
CA SER A 340 -29.38 5.40 -31.40
C SER A 340 -27.91 5.20 -30.99
N GLY A 341 -27.62 4.96 -29.70
CA GLY A 341 -26.25 4.80 -29.20
C GLY A 341 -26.11 3.66 -28.19
N ARG A 342 -24.90 3.07 -28.13
CA ARG A 342 -24.55 1.97 -27.20
C ARG A 342 -24.60 2.33 -25.72
N CYS A 343 -24.70 3.62 -25.39
CA CYS A 343 -24.62 4.17 -24.03
C CYS A 343 -25.91 4.86 -23.56
N ALA A 344 -27.02 4.62 -24.26
CA ALA A 344 -28.33 5.10 -23.84
C ALA A 344 -29.39 4.06 -24.22
N GLY A 345 -30.43 3.91 -23.42
CA GLY A 345 -31.52 2.98 -23.70
C GLY A 345 -32.10 2.38 -22.43
N ARG A 346 -33.01 1.43 -22.63
CA ARG A 346 -33.57 0.61 -21.56
C ARG A 346 -32.60 -0.50 -21.19
N VAL A 347 -32.43 -0.68 -19.89
CA VAL A 347 -31.59 -1.73 -19.31
C VAL A 347 -32.30 -3.07 -19.42
N GLU A 348 -31.61 -4.04 -20.03
CA GLU A 348 -32.01 -5.44 -20.04
C GLU A 348 -30.89 -6.29 -19.47
N VAL A 349 -31.28 -7.30 -18.68
CA VAL A 349 -30.38 -8.22 -18.00
C VAL A 349 -30.60 -9.63 -18.54
N TYR A 350 -29.52 -10.30 -18.90
CA TYR A 350 -29.53 -11.69 -19.36
C TYR A 350 -29.36 -12.62 -18.18
N SER A 351 -30.34 -13.51 -18.00
CA SER A 351 -30.29 -14.54 -16.98
C SER A 351 -31.07 -15.77 -17.43
N GLY A 352 -30.54 -16.96 -17.13
CA GLY A 352 -31.24 -18.22 -17.38
C GLY A 352 -31.64 -18.47 -18.84
N GLY A 353 -30.95 -17.86 -19.82
CA GLY A 353 -31.26 -18.03 -21.24
C GLY A 353 -32.21 -16.99 -21.84
N ALA A 354 -32.66 -15.99 -21.06
CA ALA A 354 -33.59 -14.96 -21.52
C ALA A 354 -33.14 -13.55 -21.11
N TRP A 355 -33.57 -12.56 -21.90
CA TRP A 355 -33.42 -11.14 -21.57
C TRP A 355 -34.66 -10.64 -20.84
N SER A 356 -34.45 -9.99 -19.69
CA SER A 356 -35.50 -9.41 -18.86
C SER A 356 -35.28 -7.92 -18.67
N SER A 357 -36.35 -7.14 -18.60
CA SER A 357 -36.28 -5.71 -18.28
C SER A 357 -36.28 -5.48 -16.78
N VAL A 358 -35.51 -4.50 -16.31
CA VAL A 358 -35.44 -4.11 -14.90
C VAL A 358 -36.69 -3.33 -14.48
N CYS A 359 -37.23 -3.63 -13.29
CA CYS A 359 -38.36 -2.92 -12.70
C CYS A 359 -38.01 -1.46 -12.37
N GLN A 360 -38.98 -0.56 -12.50
CA GLN A 360 -38.81 0.87 -12.25
C GLN A 360 -38.70 1.21 -10.75
N GLU A 361 -39.31 0.40 -9.87
CA GLU A 361 -39.35 0.69 -8.44
C GLU A 361 -37.94 0.62 -7.83
N GLY A 362 -37.45 1.77 -7.34
CA GLY A 362 -36.13 1.88 -6.72
C GLY A 362 -34.96 2.08 -7.70
N TRP A 363 -35.22 2.33 -9.00
CA TRP A 363 -34.16 2.63 -9.96
C TRP A 363 -33.65 4.07 -9.80
N GLU A 364 -32.42 4.22 -9.32
CA GLU A 364 -31.79 5.52 -9.04
C GLU A 364 -30.55 5.78 -9.92
N LEU A 365 -29.98 6.98 -9.83
CA LEU A 365 -28.81 7.39 -10.61
C LEU A 365 -27.56 6.54 -10.29
N GLN A 366 -27.49 6.03 -9.06
CA GLN A 366 -26.44 5.13 -8.58
C GLN A 366 -26.48 3.80 -9.34
N ASP A 367 -27.66 3.24 -9.59
CA ASP A 367 -27.83 1.98 -10.34
C ASP A 367 -27.48 2.19 -11.83
N ALA A 368 -27.91 3.31 -12.40
CA ALA A 368 -27.51 3.71 -13.74
C ALA A 368 -25.99 3.89 -13.87
N ALA A 369 -25.32 4.41 -12.83
CA ALA A 369 -23.87 4.55 -12.82
C ALA A 369 -23.14 3.20 -12.85
N VAL A 370 -23.71 2.17 -12.21
CA VAL A 370 -23.17 0.80 -12.29
C VAL A 370 -23.27 0.27 -13.73
N VAL A 371 -24.44 0.41 -14.36
CA VAL A 371 -24.65 -0.05 -15.75
C VAL A 371 -23.77 0.71 -16.74
N CYS A 372 -23.65 2.03 -16.63
CA CYS A 372 -22.78 2.83 -17.50
C CYS A 372 -21.30 2.44 -17.32
N ARG A 373 -20.87 2.08 -16.10
CA ARG A 373 -19.52 1.60 -15.84
C ARG A 373 -19.27 0.21 -16.44
N GLU A 374 -20.21 -0.73 -16.30
CA GLU A 374 -20.09 -2.07 -16.87
C GLU A 374 -20.03 -2.06 -18.42
N LEU A 375 -20.77 -1.17 -19.06
CA LEU A 375 -20.81 -1.04 -20.52
C LEU A 375 -19.68 -0.18 -21.12
N GLY A 376 -18.82 0.38 -20.27
CA GLY A 376 -17.71 1.26 -20.68
C GLY A 376 -18.18 2.60 -21.25
N CYS A 377 -19.29 3.13 -20.72
CA CYS A 377 -19.95 4.36 -21.16
C CYS A 377 -19.63 5.60 -20.32
N GLY A 378 -18.84 5.44 -19.25
CA GLY A 378 -18.47 6.53 -18.34
C GLY A 378 -19.51 6.77 -17.24
N THR A 379 -19.62 8.01 -16.76
CA THR A 379 -20.51 8.38 -15.65
C THR A 379 -21.97 8.48 -16.12
N ALA A 380 -22.91 7.97 -15.32
CA ALA A 380 -24.33 8.14 -15.59
C ALA A 380 -24.74 9.61 -15.43
N LEU A 381 -25.44 10.14 -16.45
CA LEU A 381 -25.88 11.54 -16.50
C LEU A 381 -27.34 11.69 -16.06
N GLU A 382 -28.19 10.72 -16.40
CA GLU A 382 -29.62 10.73 -16.08
C GLU A 382 -30.13 9.29 -15.85
N ALA A 383 -31.08 9.13 -14.93
CA ALA A 383 -31.84 7.89 -14.72
C ALA A 383 -33.35 8.20 -14.81
N PRO A 384 -33.90 8.42 -16.03
CA PRO A 384 -35.28 8.85 -16.18
C PRO A 384 -36.26 7.73 -15.83
N SER A 385 -37.27 8.07 -15.04
CA SER A 385 -38.25 7.14 -14.45
C SER A 385 -39.37 6.69 -15.40
N TRP A 386 -39.31 7.02 -16.69
CA TRP A 386 -40.33 6.58 -17.66
C TRP A 386 -39.75 6.27 -19.04
N ALA A 387 -40.37 5.32 -19.73
CA ALA A 387 -39.92 4.80 -21.01
C ALA A 387 -40.01 5.83 -22.15
N ARG A 388 -39.00 6.68 -22.31
CA ARG A 388 -38.75 7.40 -23.58
C ARG A 388 -38.49 6.43 -24.75
N SER A 389 -38.13 5.18 -24.44
CA SER A 389 -37.73 4.14 -25.41
C SER A 389 -38.75 2.99 -25.56
N GLY A 390 -40.01 3.15 -25.11
CA GLY A 390 -41.09 2.15 -25.22
C GLY A 390 -41.08 1.05 -24.14
N ALA A 391 -42.12 0.23 -24.01
CA ALA A 391 -42.13 -0.89 -23.05
C ALA A 391 -41.37 -2.11 -23.61
N GLY A 392 -40.62 -2.82 -22.78
CA GLY A 392 -39.96 -4.08 -23.18
C GLY A 392 -40.98 -5.21 -23.30
N ALA A 393 -40.82 -6.07 -24.31
CA ALA A 393 -41.57 -7.31 -24.43
C ALA A 393 -40.75 -8.44 -23.79
N GLY A 394 -40.97 -8.70 -22.50
CA GLY A 394 -40.27 -9.75 -21.76
C GLY A 394 -40.69 -9.82 -20.28
N PRO A 395 -40.36 -10.91 -19.57
CA PRO A 395 -40.60 -11.01 -18.13
C PRO A 395 -39.75 -10.00 -17.35
N LEU A 396 -40.30 -9.51 -16.23
CA LEU A 396 -39.61 -8.56 -15.36
C LEU A 396 -38.49 -9.26 -14.58
N TRP A 397 -37.36 -8.57 -14.44
CA TRP A 397 -36.29 -8.98 -13.54
C TRP A 397 -36.65 -8.55 -12.11
N PRO A 398 -36.62 -9.45 -11.11
CA PRO A 398 -37.00 -9.15 -9.73
C PRO A 398 -36.01 -8.22 -9.00
#